data_AF-A0A5N4DPI9-F1
#
_entry.id   AF-A0A5N4DPI9-F1
#
_cell.length_a   1.000
_cell.length_b   1.000
_cell.length_c   1.000
_cell.angle_alpha   90.00
_cell.angle_beta   90.00
_cell.angle_gamma   90.00
#
_symmetry.space_group_name_H-M   'P 1'
#
loop_
_entity.id
_entity.type
_entity.pdbx_description
1 polymer ?
#
loop_
_entity_poly.entity_id
_entity_poly.type
_entity_poly.pdbx_seq_one_letter_code
_entity_poly.pdbx_strand_id
1 'polypeptide(L)'
;VTVTDGGFSPKQSTIWVVVQVLDENDNKPQFPEKVYQIKLPERDRKKRGEPIYRAFAFDRDEGPNAEISYSIVDGNDDGKFFIDPKTGMVSSRKQFTAGSYDILTIKAVDNGRPQKSSTARLHIEWIKKPPPSPLPLTFDEPFYNFTVMESDRVTEIVGVVSVQPANTPLWFDIVGGKHAREMFYILQTACGQNCSTEGTLSANTFAKIQLSNLPFTGFFFLSKLNYIFHNCL
;
A
#
# COMPACT_ATOMS: atom_id res chain seq x y z
N VAL A 1 13.01 36.32 22.22
CA VAL A 1 13.00 36.78 23.63
C VAL A 1 13.73 38.10 23.69
N THR A 2 13.12 39.10 24.31
CA THR A 2 13.69 40.45 24.42
C THR A 2 13.78 40.82 25.89
N VAL A 3 14.95 41.30 26.31
CA VAL A 3 15.16 41.89 27.63
C VAL A 3 15.33 43.39 27.46
N THR A 4 14.66 44.16 28.31
CA THR A 4 14.69 45.62 28.28
C THR A 4 14.84 46.11 29.72
N ASP A 5 15.73 47.07 29.96
CA ASP A 5 15.84 47.70 31.28
C ASP A 5 14.75 48.77 31.50
N GLY A 6 14.46 49.12 32.76
CA GLY A 6 13.40 50.07 33.13
C GLY A 6 13.84 51.54 33.15
N GLY A 7 14.94 51.89 32.47
CA GLY A 7 15.51 53.22 32.52
C GLY A 7 14.71 54.27 31.74
N PHE A 8 15.01 55.56 31.97
CA PHE A 8 14.39 56.68 31.24
C PHE A 8 14.68 56.64 29.72
N SER A 9 15.81 56.01 29.34
CA SER A 9 16.14 55.61 27.97
C SER A 9 16.45 54.11 27.95
N PRO A 10 15.45 53.24 27.71
CA PRO A 10 15.59 51.80 27.88
C PRO A 10 16.62 51.19 26.93
N LYS A 11 17.54 50.37 27.46
CA LYS A 11 18.39 49.49 26.64
C LYS A 11 17.69 48.16 26.49
N GLN A 12 17.75 47.60 25.29
CA GLN A 12 17.20 46.29 25.00
C GLN A 12 18.16 45.40 24.22
N SER A 13 18.01 44.10 24.43
CA SER A 13 18.67 43.05 23.64
C SER A 13 17.66 41.99 23.27
N THR A 14 17.68 41.54 22.01
CA THR A 14 16.76 40.53 21.49
C THR A 14 17.56 39.34 20.98
N ILE A 15 17.13 38.15 21.40
CA ILE A 15 17.64 36.88 20.89
C ILE A 15 16.51 36.03 20.32
N TRP A 16 16.85 35.14 19.40
CA TRP A 16 15.97 34.07 18.94
C TRP A 16 16.13 32.86 19.86
N VAL A 17 15.00 32.27 20.27
CA VAL A 17 14.98 31.00 21.00
C VAL A 17 14.34 29.99 20.07
N VAL A 18 15.08 28.93 19.74
CA VAL A 18 14.57 27.82 18.95
C VAL A 18 14.04 26.77 19.93
N VAL A 19 12.74 26.53 19.90
CA VAL A 19 12.09 25.46 20.66
C VAL A 19 11.76 24.36 19.66
N GLN A 20 12.36 23.19 19.86
CA GLN A 20 12.04 21.99 19.08
C GLN A 20 11.16 21.08 19.93
N VAL A 21 9.97 20.78 19.43
CA VAL A 21 9.10 19.74 20.01
C VAL A 21 9.54 18.41 19.41
N LEU A 22 9.78 17.42 20.26
CA LEU A 22 10.15 16.07 19.86
C LEU A 22 8.92 15.19 19.88
N ASP A 23 8.90 14.23 18.97
CA ASP A 23 7.86 13.21 18.87
C ASP A 23 8.07 12.09 19.90
N GLU A 24 6.98 11.59 20.47
CA GLU A 24 6.94 10.45 21.38
C GLU A 24 6.29 9.27 20.64
N ASN A 25 6.75 8.04 20.87
CA ASN A 25 6.19 6.85 20.21
C ASN A 25 4.84 6.45 20.84
N ASP A 26 3.81 7.28 20.68
CA ASP A 26 2.50 7.12 21.31
C ASP A 26 1.46 6.43 20.42
N ASN A 27 1.69 6.38 19.11
CA ASN A 27 0.90 5.60 18.16
C ASN A 27 1.54 4.23 17.91
N LYS A 28 0.90 3.41 17.09
CA LYS A 28 1.40 2.07 16.72
C LYS A 28 1.09 1.85 15.25
N PRO A 29 1.82 0.96 14.55
CA PRO A 29 1.54 0.68 13.16
C PRO A 29 0.11 0.14 13.00
N GLN A 30 -0.61 0.56 11.96
CA GLN A 30 -1.99 0.19 11.69
C GLN A 30 -2.13 -0.32 10.26
N PHE A 31 -2.61 -1.56 10.12
CA PHE A 31 -3.11 -2.07 8.86
C PHE A 31 -4.52 -1.49 8.60
N PRO A 32 -4.83 -1.06 7.37
CA PRO A 32 -6.18 -0.64 6.99
C PRO A 32 -7.27 -1.69 7.27
N GLU A 33 -6.94 -2.96 7.06
CA GLU A 33 -7.85 -4.09 7.27
C GLU A 33 -7.20 -5.14 8.18
N LYS A 34 -8.03 -5.83 8.96
CA LYS A 34 -7.56 -6.97 9.78
C LYS A 34 -7.33 -8.23 8.96
N VAL A 35 -8.06 -8.38 7.86
CA VAL A 35 -8.03 -9.56 6.99
C VAL A 35 -8.07 -9.11 5.53
N TYR A 36 -7.07 -9.51 4.77
CA TYR A 36 -7.00 -9.33 3.32
C TYR A 36 -7.26 -10.66 2.64
N GLN A 37 -8.09 -10.66 1.60
CA GLN A 37 -8.41 -11.84 0.81
C GLN A 37 -8.07 -11.59 -0.65
N ILE A 38 -7.22 -12.45 -1.22
CA ILE A 38 -6.81 -12.36 -2.61
C ILE A 38 -6.94 -13.71 -3.31
N LYS A 39 -7.22 -13.68 -4.61
CA LYS A 39 -7.16 -14.84 -5.48
C LYS A 39 -6.02 -14.65 -6.46
N LEU A 40 -5.17 -15.65 -6.64
CA LEU A 40 -4.03 -15.60 -7.56
C LEU A 40 -4.00 -16.84 -8.44
N PRO A 41 -3.56 -16.74 -9.71
CA PRO A 41 -3.31 -17.92 -10.52
C PRO A 41 -2.25 -18.80 -9.88
N GLU A 42 -2.38 -20.11 -10.05
CA GLU A 42 -1.34 -21.08 -9.75
C GLU A 42 0.02 -20.65 -10.32
N ARG A 43 1.10 -21.01 -9.62
CA ARG A 43 2.47 -20.59 -9.95
C ARG A 43 3.38 -21.78 -10.04
N ASP A 44 4.13 -21.84 -11.13
CA ASP A 44 5.15 -22.85 -11.33
C ASP A 44 6.48 -22.45 -10.66
N ARG A 45 7.49 -23.32 -10.76
CA ARG A 45 8.81 -23.08 -10.17
C ARG A 45 9.56 -21.92 -10.84
N LYS A 46 9.24 -21.56 -12.09
CA LYS A 46 9.90 -20.47 -12.83
C LYS A 46 9.50 -19.10 -12.28
N LYS A 47 8.32 -19.04 -11.67
CA LYS A 47 7.72 -17.86 -11.03
C LYS A 47 8.21 -17.59 -9.60
N ARG A 48 9.30 -18.24 -9.17
CA ARG A 48 9.88 -18.03 -7.85
C ARG A 48 10.44 -16.62 -7.71
N GLY A 49 10.14 -15.96 -6.60
CA GLY A 49 10.55 -14.59 -6.29
C GLY A 49 9.56 -13.54 -6.77
N GLU A 50 8.55 -13.95 -7.54
CA GLU A 50 7.55 -13.05 -8.07
C GLU A 50 6.65 -12.46 -6.95
N PRO A 51 6.33 -11.16 -7.03
CA PRO A 51 5.45 -10.50 -6.07
C PRO A 51 4.03 -11.06 -6.15
N ILE A 52 3.42 -11.22 -4.98
CA ILE A 52 2.05 -11.74 -4.84
C ILE A 52 1.12 -10.73 -4.17
N TYR A 53 1.64 -9.94 -3.23
CA TYR A 53 0.88 -8.97 -2.45
C TYR A 53 1.83 -7.95 -1.85
N ARG A 54 1.38 -6.71 -1.64
CA ARG A 54 2.13 -5.71 -0.88
C ARG A 54 1.35 -5.39 0.39
N ALA A 55 1.90 -5.82 1.53
CA ALA A 55 1.37 -5.43 2.83
C ALA A 55 1.60 -3.94 3.06
N PHE A 56 0.62 -3.30 3.68
CA PHE A 56 0.68 -1.88 3.98
C PHE A 56 0.12 -1.61 5.37
N ALA A 57 0.94 -0.98 6.20
CA ALA A 57 0.58 -0.41 7.48
C ALA A 57 1.12 1.03 7.56
N PHE A 58 0.46 1.88 8.33
CA PHE A 58 0.87 3.26 8.59
C PHE A 58 0.96 3.55 10.08
N ASP A 59 1.83 4.46 10.46
CA ASP A 59 1.92 4.99 11.82
C ASP A 59 1.79 6.52 11.76
N ARG A 60 1.22 7.12 12.80
CA ARG A 60 0.97 8.57 12.88
C ARG A 60 2.09 9.34 13.57
N ASP A 61 3.06 8.64 14.12
CA ASP A 61 4.26 9.22 14.71
C ASP A 61 5.22 9.74 13.62
N GLU A 62 6.36 10.29 14.00
CA GLU A 62 7.34 10.86 13.06
C GLU A 62 8.70 10.15 13.10
N GLY A 63 9.42 10.17 11.97
CA GLY A 63 10.77 9.63 11.89
C GLY A 63 10.84 8.15 12.28
N PRO A 64 11.78 7.73 13.16
CA PRO A 64 11.91 6.34 13.59
C PRO A 64 10.65 5.75 14.27
N ASN A 65 9.85 6.59 14.93
CA ASN A 65 8.62 6.15 15.60
C ASN A 65 7.55 5.73 14.58
N ALA A 66 7.64 6.21 13.33
CA ALA A 66 6.79 5.75 12.21
C ALA A 66 7.52 4.91 11.15
N GLU A 67 8.78 4.56 11.38
CA GLU A 67 9.51 3.69 10.45
C GLU A 67 9.11 2.23 10.67
N ILE A 68 8.28 1.70 9.76
CA ILE A 68 7.69 0.37 9.89
C ILE A 68 8.56 -0.70 9.22
N SER A 69 8.80 -1.79 9.95
CA SER A 69 9.34 -3.04 9.44
C SER A 69 8.28 -4.16 9.40
N TYR A 70 8.29 -4.95 8.33
CA TYR A 70 7.33 -6.04 8.11
C TYR A 70 7.95 -7.43 8.32
N SER A 71 7.15 -8.38 8.81
CA SER A 71 7.54 -9.80 8.93
C SER A 71 6.33 -10.73 8.82
N ILE A 72 6.56 -11.99 8.43
CA ILE A 72 5.55 -13.05 8.52
C ILE A 72 5.81 -13.80 9.83
N VAL A 73 4.82 -13.80 10.73
CA VAL A 73 4.95 -14.39 12.08
C VAL A 73 4.21 -15.71 12.24
N ASP A 74 3.35 -16.07 11.29
CA ASP A 74 2.61 -17.34 11.28
C ASP A 74 2.18 -17.71 9.84
N GLY A 75 1.91 -19.00 9.61
CA GLY A 75 1.40 -19.53 8.34
C GLY A 75 2.44 -19.73 7.22
N ASN A 76 3.73 -19.65 7.55
CA ASN A 76 4.84 -19.79 6.59
C ASN A 76 5.91 -20.78 7.05
N ASP A 77 5.53 -21.82 7.81
CA ASP A 77 6.47 -22.83 8.34
C ASP A 77 7.26 -23.54 7.23
N ASP A 78 6.62 -23.74 6.08
CA ASP A 78 7.24 -24.34 4.90
C ASP A 78 8.20 -23.40 4.15
N GLY A 79 8.32 -22.13 4.56
CA GLY A 79 9.11 -21.11 3.85
C GLY A 79 8.63 -20.86 2.41
N LYS A 80 7.33 -21.00 2.17
CA LYS A 80 6.66 -20.79 0.87
C LYS A 80 6.68 -19.32 0.45
N PHE A 81 6.79 -18.40 1.40
CA PHE A 81 6.69 -16.97 1.20
C PHE A 81 7.91 -16.25 1.76
N PHE A 82 8.19 -15.07 1.20
CA PHE A 82 9.14 -14.10 1.72
C PHE A 82 8.45 -12.75 1.77
N ILE A 83 8.67 -11.97 2.83
CA ILE A 83 8.27 -10.57 2.89
C ILE A 83 9.51 -9.71 2.99
N ASP A 84 9.59 -8.70 2.14
CA ASP A 84 10.62 -7.67 2.26
C ASP A 84 10.28 -6.76 3.46
N PRO A 85 11.19 -6.65 4.45
CA PRO A 85 10.88 -5.96 5.69
C PRO A 85 10.71 -4.46 5.53
N LYS A 86 11.25 -3.84 4.47
CA LYS A 86 11.16 -2.38 4.26
C LYS A 86 9.95 -1.99 3.41
N THR A 87 9.65 -2.81 2.41
CA THR A 87 8.63 -2.48 1.39
C THR A 87 7.30 -3.17 1.64
N GLY A 88 7.25 -4.16 2.54
CA GLY A 88 6.05 -4.99 2.76
C GLY A 88 5.72 -5.91 1.59
N MET A 89 6.61 -6.02 0.58
CA MET A 89 6.37 -6.84 -0.60
C MET A 89 6.46 -8.33 -0.24
N VAL A 90 5.35 -9.04 -0.40
CA VAL A 90 5.26 -10.49 -0.25
C VAL A 90 5.54 -11.13 -1.62
N SER A 91 6.48 -12.07 -1.64
CA SER A 91 6.87 -12.83 -2.83
C SER A 91 6.75 -14.34 -2.59
N SER A 92 6.48 -15.06 -3.67
CA SER A 92 6.46 -16.52 -3.69
C SER A 92 7.88 -17.11 -3.66
N ARG A 93 8.11 -18.19 -2.91
CA ARG A 93 9.39 -18.95 -2.91
C ARG A 93 9.27 -20.37 -3.44
N LYS A 94 8.05 -20.87 -3.58
CA LYS A 94 7.73 -22.23 -4.04
C LYS A 94 6.64 -22.18 -5.12
N GLN A 95 6.36 -23.34 -5.70
CA GLN A 95 5.22 -23.53 -6.61
C GLN A 95 3.92 -23.61 -5.80
N PHE A 96 2.81 -23.21 -6.42
CA PHE A 96 1.47 -23.23 -5.86
C PHE A 96 0.51 -23.81 -6.87
N THR A 97 -0.35 -24.74 -6.44
CA THR A 97 -1.29 -25.45 -7.29
C THR A 97 -2.70 -24.88 -7.14
N ALA A 98 -3.49 -24.89 -8.21
CA ALA A 98 -4.90 -24.52 -8.14
C ALA A 98 -5.66 -25.33 -7.07
N GLY A 99 -6.56 -24.67 -6.34
CA GLY A 99 -7.34 -25.24 -5.24
C GLY A 99 -6.64 -25.22 -3.88
N SER A 100 -5.37 -24.82 -3.81
CA SER A 100 -4.68 -24.63 -2.52
C SER A 100 -5.05 -23.29 -1.88
N TYR A 101 -4.89 -23.23 -0.54
CA TYR A 101 -5.21 -22.07 0.27
C TYR A 101 -4.11 -21.86 1.31
N ASP A 102 -3.58 -20.64 1.41
CA ASP A 102 -2.59 -20.27 2.42
C ASP A 102 -3.12 -19.07 3.22
N ILE A 103 -2.81 -19.05 4.52
CA ILE A 103 -3.12 -17.93 5.41
C ILE A 103 -1.84 -17.48 6.09
N LEU A 104 -1.43 -16.24 5.88
CA LEU A 104 -0.26 -15.64 6.51
C LEU A 104 -0.69 -14.66 7.59
N THR A 105 -0.01 -14.66 8.73
CA THR A 105 -0.11 -13.55 9.69
C THR A 105 1.09 -12.64 9.50
N ILE A 106 0.82 -11.42 9.03
CA ILE A 106 1.83 -10.39 8.78
C ILE A 106 1.86 -9.45 9.98
N LYS A 107 3.06 -9.16 10.48
CA LYS A 107 3.31 -8.20 11.57
C LYS A 107 3.99 -6.96 11.02
N ALA A 108 3.51 -5.79 11.43
CA ALA A 108 4.17 -4.49 11.28
C ALA A 108 4.68 -4.03 12.65
N VAL A 109 5.92 -3.55 12.72
CA VAL A 109 6.55 -3.03 13.94
C VAL A 109 7.26 -1.72 13.64
N ASP A 110 7.10 -0.71 14.50
CA ASP A 110 7.84 0.55 14.40
C ASP A 110 9.27 0.42 14.96
N ASN A 111 10.11 1.44 14.72
CA ASN A 111 11.45 1.54 15.29
C ASN A 111 11.51 2.43 16.55
N GLY A 112 10.36 2.78 17.13
CA GLY A 112 10.27 3.60 18.33
C GLY A 112 10.67 2.87 19.61
N ARG A 113 10.68 3.57 20.75
CA ARG A 113 11.07 3.01 22.06
C ARG A 113 10.06 3.39 23.15
N PRO A 114 9.30 2.44 23.74
CA PRO A 114 9.26 1.02 23.38
C PRO A 114 8.66 0.81 21.99
N GLN A 115 9.09 -0.24 21.28
CA GLN A 115 8.52 -0.57 19.98
C GLN A 115 7.06 -0.99 20.11
N LYS A 116 6.21 -0.54 19.19
CA LYS A 116 4.82 -1.00 19.09
C LYS A 116 4.60 -1.73 17.78
N SER A 117 3.53 -2.52 17.74
CA SER A 117 3.24 -3.39 16.60
C SER A 117 1.78 -3.72 16.44
N SER A 118 1.42 -4.17 15.24
CA SER A 118 0.13 -4.75 14.92
C SER A 118 0.28 -5.91 13.94
N THR A 119 -0.80 -6.65 13.74
CA THR A 119 -0.85 -7.81 12.85
C THR A 119 -2.09 -7.80 11.99
N ALA A 120 -1.99 -8.29 10.76
CA ALA A 120 -3.11 -8.56 9.86
C ALA A 120 -2.96 -9.95 9.21
N ARG A 121 -4.08 -10.54 8.77
CA ARG A 121 -4.08 -11.84 8.08
C ARG A 121 -4.21 -11.65 6.58
N LEU A 122 -3.38 -12.34 5.81
CA LEU A 122 -3.48 -12.42 4.36
C LEU A 122 -3.92 -13.83 3.95
N HIS A 123 -5.11 -13.92 3.37
CA HIS A 123 -5.71 -15.15 2.86
C HIS A 123 -5.49 -15.20 1.35
N ILE A 124 -4.88 -16.30 0.89
CA ILE A 124 -4.47 -16.47 -0.51
C ILE A 124 -5.17 -17.72 -1.04
N GLU A 125 -6.07 -17.53 -2.00
CA GLU A 125 -6.69 -18.62 -2.76
C GLU A 125 -5.97 -18.77 -4.11
N TRP A 126 -5.42 -19.95 -4.37
CA TRP A 126 -4.78 -20.25 -5.64
C TRP A 126 -5.79 -20.82 -6.62
N ILE A 127 -6.06 -20.10 -7.70
CA ILE A 127 -7.01 -20.50 -8.74
C ILE A 127 -6.29 -21.06 -9.96
N LYS A 128 -6.99 -21.88 -10.74
CA LYS A 128 -6.48 -22.31 -12.04
C LYS A 128 -6.22 -21.09 -12.90
N LYS A 129 -5.10 -21.08 -13.63
CA LYS A 129 -4.76 -19.96 -14.51
C LYS A 129 -5.93 -19.71 -15.49
N PRO A 130 -6.53 -18.51 -15.49
CA PRO A 130 -7.63 -18.20 -16.41
C PRO A 130 -7.16 -18.29 -17.87
N PRO A 131 -8.06 -18.64 -18.81
CA PRO A 131 -7.76 -18.51 -20.23
C PRO A 131 -7.45 -17.04 -20.56
N PRO A 132 -6.62 -16.78 -21.58
CA PRO A 132 -6.36 -15.42 -22.03
C PRO A 132 -7.66 -14.75 -22.49
N SER A 133 -7.74 -13.43 -22.31
CA SER A 133 -8.87 -12.64 -22.81
C SER A 133 -9.00 -12.82 -24.33
N PRO A 134 -10.21 -13.06 -24.87
CA PRO A 134 -10.41 -13.16 -26.32
C PRO A 134 -10.30 -11.80 -27.03
N LEU A 135 -10.39 -10.71 -26.27
CA LEU A 135 -10.28 -9.34 -26.77
C LEU A 135 -9.06 -8.64 -26.15
N PRO A 136 -8.43 -7.68 -26.85
CA PRO A 136 -7.37 -6.85 -26.29
C PRO A 136 -7.85 -6.13 -25.02
N LEU A 137 -6.99 -6.09 -24.00
CA LEU A 137 -7.25 -5.34 -22.78
C LEU A 137 -6.98 -3.86 -23.03
N THR A 138 -7.97 -3.01 -22.78
CA THR A 138 -7.84 -1.56 -22.90
C THR A 138 -8.38 -0.88 -21.64
N PHE A 139 -7.66 0.11 -21.13
CA PHE A 139 -8.25 1.03 -20.17
C PHE A 139 -9.42 1.77 -20.82
N ASP A 140 -10.45 2.11 -20.04
CA ASP A 140 -11.58 2.89 -20.54
C ASP A 140 -11.12 4.29 -20.99
N GLU A 141 -10.11 4.86 -20.30
CA GLU A 141 -9.55 6.18 -20.60
C GLU A 141 -8.07 6.10 -20.99
N PRO A 142 -7.61 6.94 -21.94
CA PRO A 142 -6.21 7.01 -22.33
C PRO A 142 -5.33 7.66 -21.24
N PHE A 143 -5.92 8.51 -20.39
CA PHE A 143 -5.26 9.17 -19.26
C PHE A 143 -6.24 9.33 -18.10
N TYR A 144 -5.81 8.99 -16.89
CA TYR A 144 -6.55 9.25 -15.65
C TYR A 144 -5.86 10.38 -14.88
N ASN A 145 -6.63 11.39 -14.46
CA ASN A 145 -6.14 12.48 -13.63
C ASN A 145 -6.88 12.49 -12.30
N PHE A 146 -6.12 12.45 -11.21
CA PHE A 146 -6.65 12.44 -9.84
C PHE A 146 -5.94 13.53 -9.03
N THR A 147 -6.68 14.15 -8.12
CA THR A 147 -6.17 15.16 -7.21
C THR A 147 -6.39 14.70 -5.78
N VAL A 148 -5.34 14.78 -4.96
CA VAL A 148 -5.39 14.46 -3.53
C VAL A 148 -4.90 15.67 -2.74
N MET A 149 -5.53 15.95 -1.60
CA MET A 149 -5.11 16.99 -0.69
C MET A 149 -4.17 16.42 0.37
N GLU A 150 -3.26 17.25 0.89
CA GLU A 150 -2.37 16.82 1.98
C GLU A 150 -3.12 16.50 3.28
N SER A 151 -4.32 17.06 3.44
CA SER A 151 -5.21 16.80 4.56
C SER A 151 -6.04 15.52 4.40
N ASP A 152 -5.95 14.85 3.26
CA ASP A 152 -6.66 13.60 3.03
C ASP A 152 -6.09 12.50 3.92
N ARG A 153 -6.97 11.62 4.38
CA ARG A 153 -6.57 10.54 5.28
C ARG A 153 -5.78 9.49 4.51
N VAL A 154 -4.80 8.87 5.17
CA VAL A 154 -4.26 7.59 4.70
C VAL A 154 -5.44 6.63 4.54
N THR A 155 -5.43 5.82 3.46
CA THR A 155 -6.55 4.98 2.99
C THR A 155 -7.68 5.67 2.24
N GLU A 156 -7.66 6.99 2.05
CA GLU A 156 -8.63 7.66 1.19
C GLU A 156 -8.51 7.15 -0.26
N ILE A 157 -9.65 7.01 -0.94
CA ILE A 157 -9.69 6.59 -2.34
C ILE A 157 -9.25 7.78 -3.20
N VAL A 158 -8.13 7.61 -3.90
CA VAL A 158 -7.58 8.58 -4.84
C VAL A 158 -8.38 8.59 -6.14
N GLY A 159 -8.76 7.39 -6.60
CA GLY A 159 -9.40 7.23 -7.89
C GLY A 159 -9.66 5.78 -8.25
N VAL A 160 -10.43 5.61 -9.32
CA VAL A 160 -10.78 4.31 -9.88
C VAL A 160 -10.34 4.28 -11.33
N VAL A 161 -9.65 3.21 -11.72
CA VAL A 161 -9.34 2.91 -13.12
C VAL A 161 -10.10 1.66 -13.55
N SER A 162 -10.55 1.63 -14.79
CA SER A 162 -11.41 0.57 -15.31
C SER A 162 -10.93 0.05 -16.66
N VAL A 163 -11.27 -1.20 -16.94
CA VAL A 163 -10.71 -1.98 -18.05
C VAL A 163 -11.80 -2.71 -18.81
N GLN A 164 -11.70 -2.70 -20.13
CA GLN A 164 -12.43 -3.62 -21.00
C GLN A 164 -11.55 -4.77 -21.50
N PRO A 165 -12.14 -5.97 -21.71
CA PRO A 165 -13.49 -6.37 -21.32
C PRO A 165 -13.59 -6.71 -19.82
N ALA A 166 -14.71 -6.36 -19.21
CA ALA A 166 -14.96 -6.50 -17.78
C ALA A 166 -15.04 -7.92 -17.21
N ASN A 167 -15.24 -8.93 -18.06
CA ASN A 167 -15.44 -10.31 -17.61
C ASN A 167 -14.14 -11.12 -17.53
N THR A 168 -12.99 -10.45 -17.65
CA THR A 168 -11.67 -11.08 -17.50
C THR A 168 -11.14 -10.79 -16.09
N PRO A 169 -10.74 -11.80 -15.31
CA PRO A 169 -10.08 -11.59 -14.02
C PRO A 169 -8.69 -10.96 -14.26
N LEU A 170 -8.44 -9.81 -13.63
CA LEU A 170 -7.21 -9.05 -13.78
C LEU A 170 -6.56 -8.77 -12.43
N TRP A 171 -5.23 -8.66 -12.46
CA TRP A 171 -4.41 -8.19 -11.35
C TRP A 171 -3.69 -6.93 -11.79
N PHE A 172 -3.89 -5.87 -11.02
CA PHE A 172 -3.29 -4.57 -11.28
C PHE A 172 -2.00 -4.42 -10.48
N ASP A 173 -1.03 -3.71 -11.07
CA ASP A 173 0.16 -3.27 -10.36
C ASP A 173 0.48 -1.81 -10.68
N ILE A 174 1.15 -1.16 -9.73
CA ILE A 174 1.65 0.20 -9.90
C ILE A 174 3.07 0.10 -10.46
N VAL A 175 3.20 0.41 -11.75
CA VAL A 175 4.48 0.40 -12.47
C VAL A 175 4.92 1.85 -12.68
N GLY A 176 5.25 2.52 -11.58
CA GLY A 176 5.81 3.86 -11.54
C GLY A 176 7.16 3.91 -10.81
N GLY A 177 7.73 5.11 -10.68
CA GLY A 177 8.95 5.34 -9.90
C GLY A 177 8.77 4.97 -8.42
N LYS A 178 9.89 4.86 -7.68
CA LYS A 178 9.91 4.44 -6.27
C LYS A 178 8.85 5.15 -5.41
N HIS A 179 8.75 6.48 -5.55
CA HIS A 179 7.75 7.30 -4.85
C HIS A 179 6.31 6.84 -5.11
N ALA A 180 5.91 6.51 -6.34
CA ALA A 180 4.54 6.08 -6.62
C ALA A 180 4.17 4.78 -5.89
N ARG A 181 5.14 3.88 -5.67
CA ARG A 181 4.95 2.61 -4.96
C ARG A 181 4.99 2.74 -3.44
N GLU A 182 5.42 3.90 -2.93
CA GLU A 182 5.43 4.24 -1.50
C GLU A 182 4.19 5.06 -1.11
N MET A 183 3.68 5.89 -2.03
CA MET A 183 2.58 6.82 -1.80
C MET A 183 1.21 6.25 -2.15
N PHE A 184 1.15 5.23 -3.02
CA PHE A 184 -0.09 4.61 -3.44
C PHE A 184 -0.05 3.09 -3.33
N TYR A 185 -1.21 2.50 -3.03
CA TYR A 185 -1.43 1.06 -3.12
C TYR A 185 -2.76 0.76 -3.82
N ILE A 186 -2.85 -0.46 -4.38
CA ILE A 186 -4.09 -0.97 -4.97
C ILE A 186 -4.76 -1.88 -3.96
N LEU A 187 -6.01 -1.57 -3.63
CA LEU A 187 -6.82 -2.43 -2.78
C LEU A 187 -7.29 -3.66 -3.58
N GLN A 188 -6.57 -4.77 -3.43
CA GLN A 188 -6.87 -6.01 -4.16
C GLN A 188 -8.15 -6.73 -3.70
N THR A 189 -8.68 -6.39 -2.52
CA THR A 189 -9.98 -6.90 -2.03
C THR A 189 -11.18 -6.30 -2.78
N ALA A 190 -10.97 -5.28 -3.62
CA ALA A 190 -12.03 -4.67 -4.42
C ALA A 190 -12.41 -5.45 -5.69
N CYS A 191 -11.71 -6.56 -5.99
CA CYS A 191 -12.05 -7.46 -7.11
C CYS A 191 -12.93 -8.66 -6.67
N GLY A 192 -13.62 -8.56 -5.55
CA GLY A 192 -14.75 -9.42 -5.24
C GLY A 192 -16.00 -8.89 -5.95
N GLN A 193 -16.74 -9.75 -6.63
CA GLN A 193 -18.03 -9.42 -7.26
C GLN A 193 -18.85 -8.40 -6.43
N ASN A 194 -19.37 -7.36 -7.09
CA ASN A 194 -20.14 -6.25 -6.51
C ASN A 194 -19.39 -5.35 -5.49
N CYS A 195 -18.55 -4.44 -6.00
CA CYS A 195 -18.40 -3.16 -5.33
C CYS A 195 -19.52 -2.21 -5.79
N SER A 196 -20.63 -2.20 -5.08
CA SER A 196 -21.63 -1.13 -5.17
C SER A 196 -22.30 -0.95 -3.81
N THR A 197 -21.60 -0.30 -2.88
CA THR A 197 -22.30 0.57 -1.93
C THR A 197 -22.06 1.98 -2.42
N GLU A 198 -23.12 2.54 -3.01
CA GLU A 198 -23.28 3.89 -3.56
C GLU A 198 -22.80 4.11 -5.01
N GLY A 199 -23.79 4.25 -5.90
CA GLY A 199 -23.65 4.92 -7.19
C GLY A 199 -23.03 4.11 -8.33
N THR A 200 -23.86 3.38 -9.07
CA THR A 200 -23.70 3.11 -10.52
C THR A 200 -22.27 2.99 -11.04
N LEU A 201 -21.58 1.88 -10.75
CA LEU A 201 -20.49 1.42 -11.59
C LEU A 201 -20.88 0.05 -12.16
N SER A 202 -21.37 0.11 -13.39
CA SER A 202 -21.64 -1.03 -14.26
C SER A 202 -20.45 -1.98 -14.29
N ALA A 203 -20.74 -3.28 -14.28
CA ALA A 203 -19.91 -4.44 -14.60
C ALA A 203 -18.59 -4.15 -15.36
N ASN A 204 -17.59 -3.55 -14.70
CA ASN A 204 -16.25 -3.29 -15.20
C ASN A 204 -15.24 -3.91 -14.23
N THR A 205 -14.12 -4.44 -14.73
CA THR A 205 -12.98 -4.77 -13.87
C THR A 205 -12.27 -3.47 -13.54
N PHE A 206 -12.14 -3.13 -12.25
CA PHE A 206 -11.55 -1.87 -11.83
C PHE A 206 -10.51 -2.06 -10.71
N ALA A 207 -9.65 -1.06 -10.54
CA ALA A 207 -8.75 -0.94 -9.40
C ALA A 207 -9.00 0.38 -8.67
N LYS A 208 -9.13 0.29 -7.34
CA LYS A 208 -9.14 1.46 -6.45
C LYS A 208 -7.71 1.75 -6.03
N ILE A 209 -7.26 2.97 -6.29
CA ILE A 209 -5.97 3.49 -5.85
C ILE A 209 -6.21 4.23 -4.54
N GLN A 210 -5.44 3.93 -3.51
CA GLN A 210 -5.54 4.55 -2.19
C GLN A 210 -4.21 5.14 -1.74
N LEU A 211 -4.28 6.16 -0.88
CA LEU A 211 -3.11 6.80 -0.28
C LEU A 211 -2.46 5.90 0.79
N SER A 212 -1.15 5.69 0.69
CA SER A 212 -0.34 4.94 1.67
C SER A 212 0.62 5.80 2.50
N ASN A 213 1.05 6.97 2.05
CA ASN A 213 1.92 7.83 2.85
C ASN A 213 1.88 9.29 2.38
N LEU A 214 2.14 10.23 3.27
CA LEU A 214 2.43 11.64 2.97
C LEU A 214 3.47 12.14 3.97
N PRO A 215 4.56 12.77 3.49
CA PRO A 215 4.79 14.12 3.99
C PRO A 215 5.36 15.04 2.90
N PHE A 216 4.72 15.20 1.74
CA PHE A 216 5.22 16.17 0.74
C PHE A 216 4.09 16.81 -0.09
N THR A 217 4.16 18.14 -0.18
CA THR A 217 3.46 18.95 -1.18
C THR A 217 4.13 18.79 -2.54
N GLY A 218 3.38 18.40 -3.58
CA GLY A 218 3.91 18.26 -4.94
C GLY A 218 2.93 17.62 -5.93
N PHE A 219 3.16 17.83 -7.23
CA PHE A 219 2.44 17.13 -8.30
C PHE A 219 3.04 15.73 -8.50
N PHE A 220 2.22 14.69 -8.40
CA PHE A 220 2.64 13.31 -8.66
C PHE A 220 2.04 12.84 -9.98
N PHE A 221 2.91 12.48 -10.93
CA PHE A 221 2.50 11.73 -12.11
C PHE A 221 2.53 10.24 -11.79
N LEU A 222 1.36 9.61 -11.71
CA LEU A 222 1.22 8.17 -11.91
C LEU A 222 1.46 7.90 -13.40
N SER A 223 2.74 7.86 -13.80
CA SER A 223 3.13 7.86 -15.22
C SER A 223 2.80 6.56 -15.97
N LYS A 224 2.38 5.50 -15.26
CA LYS A 224 1.86 4.24 -15.83
C LYS A 224 1.23 3.34 -14.76
N LEU A 225 -0.01 2.94 -14.97
CA LEU A 225 -0.53 1.66 -14.47
C LEU A 225 -0.28 0.64 -15.57
N ASN A 226 0.42 -0.44 -15.25
CA ASN A 226 0.47 -1.60 -16.14
C ASN A 226 -0.41 -2.70 -15.55
N TYR A 227 -1.08 -3.44 -16.42
CA TYR A 227 -1.55 -4.76 -16.05
C TYR A 227 -0.35 -5.68 -15.93
N ILE A 228 -0.19 -6.32 -14.78
CA ILE A 228 0.77 -7.42 -14.68
C ILE A 228 0.03 -8.68 -15.09
N PHE A 229 0.15 -9.02 -16.38
CA PHE A 229 0.44 -10.41 -16.69
C PHE A 229 1.72 -10.73 -15.90
N HIS A 230 1.65 -11.60 -14.91
CA HIS A 230 2.88 -12.29 -14.52
C HIS A 230 3.30 -13.09 -15.74
N ASN A 231 4.18 -12.46 -16.54
CA ASN A 231 4.63 -12.85 -17.87
C ASN A 231 4.51 -14.35 -18.07
N CYS A 232 3.41 -14.75 -18.70
CA CYS A 232 3.38 -16.01 -19.42
C CYS A 232 3.63 -15.63 -20.87
N LEU A 233 4.90 -15.67 -21.24
CA LEU A 233 5.27 -16.09 -22.59
C LEU A 233 4.60 -17.45 -22.88
#